data_AF-A0A1B0BFD6-F1
#
_entry.id   AF-A0A1B0BFD6-F1
#
_cell.length_a   1.000
_cell.length_b   1.000
_cell.length_c   1.000
_cell.angle_alpha   90.00
_cell.angle_beta   90.00
_cell.angle_gamma   90.00
#
_symmetry.space_group_name_H-M   'P 1'
#
loop_
_entity.id
_entity.type
_entity.pdbx_description
1 polymer ?
#
loop_
_entity_poly.entity_id
_entity_poly.type
_entity_poly.pdbx_seq_one_letter_code
_entity_poly.pdbx_strand_id
1 'polypeptide(L)' 'MNEGDIFVMMSQPQEFEQLKVRDDELEELDELKRNYCKVKVFGSSENVCGKINILMQTCFNPSNLCSSTSSI' A
#
# COMPACT_ATOMS: atom_id res chain seq x y z
N MET A 1 -0.53 4.65 20.49
CA MET A 1 -1.03 5.26 19.25
C MET A 1 0.06 6.17 18.70
N ASN A 2 0.89 5.62 17.82
CA ASN A 2 1.83 6.35 16.98
C ASN A 2 1.26 6.45 15.54
N GLU A 3 1.97 7.12 14.64
CA GLU A 3 1.54 7.26 13.24
C GLU A 3 1.33 5.91 12.53
N GLY A 4 2.12 4.90 12.88
CA GLY A 4 1.97 3.53 12.37
C GLY A 4 0.66 2.89 12.81
N ASP A 5 0.25 3.09 14.07
CA ASP A 5 -1.02 2.58 14.60
C ASP A 5 -2.21 3.16 13.82
N ILE A 6 -2.13 4.41 13.37
CA ILE A 6 -3.17 5.05 12.55
C ILE A 6 -3.28 4.37 11.17
N PHE A 7 -2.15 4.11 10.49
CA PHE A 7 -2.16 3.37 9.22
C PHE A 7 -2.66 1.93 9.36
N VAL A 8 -2.38 1.26 10.48
CA VAL A 8 -2.94 -0.07 10.78
C VAL A 8 -4.46 0.02 10.90
N MET A 9 -4.99 0.95 11.69
CA MET A 9 -6.43 1.11 11.84
C MET A 9 -7.12 1.43 10.50
N MET A 10 -6.48 2.23 9.64
CA MET A 10 -7.03 2.59 8.32
C MET A 10 -6.91 1.49 7.27
N SER A 11 -6.10 0.44 7.48
CA SER A 11 -5.89 -0.66 6.52
C SER A 11 -6.73 -1.91 6.82
N GLN A 12 -7.51 -1.90 7.89
CA GLN A 12 -8.41 -2.98 8.32
C GLN A 12 -9.94 -2.76 8.15
N PRO A 13 -10.47 -1.68 7.53
CA PRO A 13 -11.91 -1.55 7.30
C PRO A 13 -12.55 -2.70 6.51
N GLN A 14 -13.81 -3.00 6.82
CA GLN A 14 -14.58 -4.09 6.19
C GLN A 14 -14.80 -3.86 4.68
N GLU A 15 -14.82 -2.59 4.26
CA GLU A 15 -14.92 -2.15 2.88
C GLU A 15 -13.82 -2.74 1.99
N PHE A 16 -12.71 -3.18 2.59
CA PHE A 16 -11.58 -3.76 1.89
C PHE A 16 -11.59 -5.29 1.84
N GLU A 17 -12.57 -5.98 2.43
CA GLU A 17 -12.63 -7.46 2.44
C GLU A 17 -12.69 -8.07 1.04
N GLN A 18 -13.21 -7.33 0.04
CA GLN A 18 -13.32 -7.81 -1.34
C GLN A 18 -12.04 -7.59 -2.16
N LEU A 19 -11.08 -6.82 -1.64
CA LEU A 19 -9.80 -6.61 -2.31
C LEU A 19 -8.99 -7.90 -2.31
N LYS A 20 -8.27 -8.11 -3.41
CA LYS A 20 -7.35 -9.23 -3.58
C LYS A 20 -5.97 -8.70 -3.85
N VAL A 21 -4.99 -9.43 -3.34
CA VAL A 21 -3.61 -9.33 -3.78
C VAL A 21 -3.48 -10.14 -5.06
N ARG A 22 -2.73 -9.62 -6.02
CA ARG A 22 -2.38 -10.32 -7.25
C ARG A 22 -0.87 -10.48 -7.31
N ASP A 23 -0.42 -11.61 -7.87
CA ASP A 23 1.01 -11.94 -7.88
C ASP A 23 1.82 -11.00 -8.79
N ASP A 24 1.20 -10.46 -9.84
CA ASP A 24 1.82 -9.57 -10.83
C ASP A 24 2.14 -8.16 -10.32
N GLU A 25 1.52 -7.72 -9.21
CA GLU A 25 1.75 -6.41 -8.59
C GLU A 25 2.69 -6.48 -7.35
N LEU A 26 3.10 -7.68 -6.90
CA LEU A 26 3.87 -7.83 -5.66
C LEU A 26 5.23 -7.11 -5.70
N GLU A 27 5.92 -7.21 -6.83
CA GLU A 27 7.23 -6.57 -7.01
C GLU A 27 7.11 -5.04 -6.98
N GLU A 28 6.12 -4.48 -7.68
CA GLU A 28 5.82 -3.05 -7.66
C GLU A 28 5.44 -2.59 -6.24
N LEU A 29 4.60 -3.34 -5.52
CA LEU A 29 4.24 -3.02 -4.14
C LEU A 29 5.44 -3.04 -3.20
N ASP A 30 6.39 -3.97 -3.39
CA ASP A 30 7.63 -4.03 -2.62
C ASP A 30 8.56 -2.85 -2.92
N GLU A 31 8.66 -2.42 -4.19
CA GLU A 31 9.37 -1.20 -4.56
C GLU A 31 8.71 0.03 -3.93
N LEU A 32 7.39 0.13 -4.00
CA LEU A 32 6.64 1.22 -3.40
C LEU A 32 6.85 1.29 -1.88
N LYS A 33 6.84 0.13 -1.22
CA LYS A 33 7.13 -0.01 0.21
C LYS A 33 8.54 0.48 0.56
N ARG A 34 9.55 0.07 -0.21
CA ARG A 34 10.95 0.46 0.03
C ARG A 34 11.20 1.94 -0.20
N ASN A 35 10.59 2.50 -1.23
CA ASN A 35 10.93 3.83 -1.73
C ASN A 35 10.07 4.96 -1.14
N TYR A 36 8.83 4.68 -0.72
CA TYR A 36 7.87 5.74 -0.38
C TYR A 36 7.20 5.59 1.00
N CYS A 37 7.25 4.43 1.64
CA CYS A 37 6.68 4.27 2.97
C CYS A 37 7.65 4.85 4.03
N LYS A 38 7.27 6.00 4.61
CA LYS A 38 8.04 6.65 5.68
C LYS A 38 7.77 6.01 7.05
N VAL A 39 6.58 5.42 7.20
CA VAL A 39 6.17 4.73 8.42
C VAL A 39 6.22 3.23 8.16
N LYS A 40 6.64 2.47 9.18
CA LYS A 40 6.73 1.01 9.09
C LYS A 40 5.36 0.43 8.69
N VAL A 41 5.32 -0.19 7.51
CA VAL A 41 4.15 -0.92 7.04
C VAL A 41 3.93 -2.14 7.94
N PHE A 42 2.69 -2.28 8.40
CA PHE A 42 2.24 -3.48 9.08
C PHE A 42 1.74 -4.49 8.03
N GLY A 43 2.34 -5.68 8.01
CA GLY A 43 2.10 -6.68 6.98
C GLY A 43 3.09 -6.65 5.81
N SER A 44 2.80 -7.45 4.79
CA SER A 44 3.57 -7.62 3.56
C SER A 44 2.71 -7.22 2.35
N SER A 45 3.36 -7.01 1.21
CA SER A 45 2.71 -6.84 -0.11
C SER A 45 1.76 -8.01 -0.44
N GLU A 46 2.05 -9.20 0.11
CA GLU A 46 1.29 -10.44 -0.07
C GLU A 46 -0.06 -10.49 0.65
N ASN A 47 -0.39 -9.52 1.51
CA ASN A 47 -1.68 -9.47 2.18
C ASN A 47 -2.40 -8.13 1.98
N VAL A 48 -3.74 -8.20 2.00
CA VAL A 48 -4.62 -7.05 1.68
C VAL A 48 -4.35 -5.86 2.60
N CYS A 49 -4.14 -6.10 3.90
CA CYS A 49 -3.83 -5.06 4.88
C CYS A 49 -2.51 -4.33 4.54
N GLY A 50 -1.45 -5.09 4.24
CA GLY A 50 -0.15 -4.53 3.85
C GLY A 50 -0.23 -3.78 2.52
N LYS A 51 -0.95 -4.33 1.52
CA LYS A 51 -1.23 -3.65 0.25
C LYS A 51 -1.90 -2.30 0.46
N ILE A 52 -2.96 -2.22 1.26
CA ILE A 52 -3.68 -0.97 1.53
C ILE A 52 -2.78 0.02 2.27
N ASN A 53 -2.02 -0.45 3.26
CA ASN A 53 -1.10 0.40 4.02
C ASN A 53 -0.04 1.03 3.10
N ILE A 54 0.57 0.24 2.21
CA ILE A 54 1.54 0.71 1.21
C ILE A 54 0.89 1.73 0.28
N LEU A 55 -0.26 1.38 -0.33
CA LEU A 55 -0.98 2.24 -1.27
C LEU A 55 -1.43 3.55 -0.64
N MET A 56 -1.81 3.53 0.63
CA MET A 56 -2.24 4.74 1.34
C MET A 56 -1.05 5.68 1.59
N GLN A 57 0.10 5.13 2.01
CA GLN A 57 1.32 5.92 2.19
C GLN A 57 1.86 6.49 0.88
N THR A 58 1.72 5.79 -0.25
CA THR A 58 2.10 6.32 -1.57
C THR A 58 1.09 7.29 -2.14
N CYS A 59 -0.21 7.09 -1.93
CA CYS A 59 -1.27 8.00 -2.39
C CYS A 59 -1.10 9.42 -1.83
N PHE A 60 -0.70 9.56 -0.56
CA PHE A 60 -0.41 10.86 0.04
C PHE A 60 0.91 11.49 -0.43
N ASN A 61 1.71 10.76 -1.21
CA ASN A 61 2.92 11.27 -1.89
C ASN A 61 2.73 11.21 -3.42
N PRO A 62 1.81 12.02 -3.99
CA PRO A 62 1.34 11.90 -5.38
C PRO A 62 2.40 12.23 -6.45
N SER A 63 3.58 12.72 -6.07
CA SER A 63 4.65 13.08 -7.00
C SER A 63 5.21 11.91 -7.82
N ASN A 64 4.85 10.65 -7.50
CA ASN A 64 5.41 9.47 -8.16
C ASN A 64 4.40 8.38 -8.55
N LEU A 65 3.08 8.64 -8.54
CA LEU A 65 2.07 7.69 -9.04
C LEU A 65 1.96 7.64 -10.57
N CYS A 66 2.74 8.46 -11.28
CA CYS A 66 2.68 8.60 -12.74
C CYS A 66 3.88 7.90 -13.41
N SER A 67 3.84 6.56 -13.47
CA SER A 67 4.67 5.79 -14.41
C SER A 67 4.01 4.50 -14.92
N SER A 68 2.98 3.98 -14.24
CA SER A 68 2.39 2.67 -14.58
C SER A 68 1.04 2.73 -15.31
N THR A 69 0.39 3.90 -15.47
CA THR A 69 -0.94 4.01 -16.09
C THR A 69 -0.96 4.41 -17.58
N SER A 70 0.20 4.55 -18.22
CA SER A 70 0.31 4.87 -19.66
C SER A 70 0.58 3.62 -20.49
N SER A 71 -0.34 2.64 -20.45
CA SER A 71 -0.37 1.51 -21.41
C SER A 71 -1.78 0.91 -21.46
N ILE A 72 -2.77 1.73 -21.80
CA ILE A 72 -4.03 1.31 -22.45
C ILE A 72 -4.37 2.36 -23.51
#